data_AF-A0A8J6T978-F1
#
_entry.id   AF-A0A8J6T978-F1
#
_cell.length_a   1.000
_cell.length_b   1.000
_cell.length_c   1.000
_cell.angle_alpha   90.00
_cell.angle_beta   90.00
_cell.angle_gamma   90.00
#
_symmetry.space_group_name_H-M   'P 1'
#
loop_
_entity.id
_entity.type
_entity.pdbx_description
1 polymer ?
#
loop_
_entity_poly.entity_id
_entity_poly.type
_entity_poly.pdbx_seq_one_letter_code
_entity_poly.pdbx_strand_id
1 'polypeptide(L)'
;MKSQRNWWIVLIVVAVLSLTLAGCASLQKNAVKDVEGLLARAGFRQMPADTPQKLAHLKSLPQNKIIHRTRNGNPYIVYADASYCICMYVGNETNLRNYRNLEIQQNENPVELLNQPEIVTGERWSDIWGPSK
;
A
#
# COMPACT_ATOMS: atom_id res chain seq x y z
N MET A 1 1.92 -41.88 -51.68
CA MET A 1 2.36 -41.65 -50.28
C MET A 1 2.78 -40.18 -50.02
N LYS A 2 1.95 -39.19 -50.36
CA LYS A 2 2.26 -37.75 -50.14
C LYS A 2 1.17 -36.99 -49.35
N SER A 3 -0.09 -37.46 -49.34
CA SER A 3 -1.18 -36.77 -48.63
C SER A 3 -1.15 -36.96 -47.10
N GLN A 4 -0.61 -38.07 -46.60
CA GLN A 4 -0.49 -38.32 -45.15
C GLN A 4 0.50 -37.37 -44.45
N ARG A 5 1.57 -36.96 -45.14
CA ARG A 5 2.62 -36.10 -44.55
C ARG A 5 2.15 -34.65 -44.34
N ASN A 6 1.24 -34.17 -45.19
CA ASN A 6 0.69 -32.82 -45.09
C ASN A 6 -0.37 -32.71 -43.99
N TRP A 7 -1.10 -33.80 -43.72
CA TRP A 7 -2.15 -33.82 -42.70
C TRP A 7 -1.57 -33.74 -41.27
N TRP A 8 -0.42 -34.37 -41.06
CA TRP A 8 0.30 -34.30 -39.79
C TRP A 8 0.92 -32.91 -39.54
N ILE A 9 1.40 -32.23 -40.59
CA ILE A 9 1.93 -30.86 -40.48
C ILE A 9 0.80 -29.88 -40.11
N VAL A 10 -0.38 -30.01 -40.73
CA VAL A 10 -1.55 -29.17 -40.38
C VAL A 10 -1.98 -29.41 -38.93
N LEU A 11 -1.99 -30.67 -38.47
CA LEU A 11 -2.32 -30.99 -37.07
C LEU A 11 -1.29 -30.43 -36.06
N ILE A 12 0.00 -30.44 -36.39
CA ILE A 12 1.04 -29.85 -35.54
C ILE A 12 0.94 -28.32 -35.51
N VAL A 13 0.66 -27.67 -36.65
CA VAL A 13 0.49 -26.20 -36.72
C VAL A 13 -0.73 -25.74 -35.92
N VAL A 14 -1.84 -26.48 -35.97
CA VAL A 14 -3.04 -26.17 -35.17
C VAL A 14 -2.80 -26.40 -33.68
N ALA A 15 -2.03 -27.43 -33.31
CA ALA A 15 -1.68 -27.71 -31.91
C ALA A 15 -0.69 -26.70 -31.31
N VAL A 16 0.16 -26.07 -32.11
CA VAL A 16 1.09 -25.03 -31.63
C VAL A 16 0.41 -23.66 -31.50
N LEU A 17 -0.63 -23.39 -32.30
CA LEU A 17 -1.35 -22.11 -32.26
C LEU A 17 -2.25 -21.92 -31.02
N SER A 18 -2.55 -22.98 -30.27
CA SER A 18 -3.46 -22.95 -29.12
C SER A 18 -2.78 -22.68 -27.77
N LEU A 19 -1.45 -22.52 -27.72
CA LEU A 19 -0.71 -22.33 -26.46
C LEU A 19 -0.45 -20.88 -26.03
N THR A 20 -0.97 -19.86 -26.73
CA THR A 20 -0.58 -18.45 -26.45
C THR A 20 -1.48 -17.68 -25.48
N LEU A 21 -2.39 -18.31 -24.72
CA LEU A 21 -3.27 -17.59 -23.78
C LEU A 21 -2.84 -17.60 -22.30
N ALA A 22 -1.72 -18.20 -21.93
CA ALA A 22 -1.25 -18.17 -20.55
C ALA A 22 -0.24 -17.03 -20.32
N GLY A 23 -0.68 -15.89 -19.77
CA GLY A 23 0.27 -14.97 -19.14
C GLY A 23 -0.04 -13.47 -19.09
N CYS A 24 -1.25 -13.07 -18.68
CA CYS A 24 -1.47 -11.71 -18.14
C CYS A 24 -2.02 -11.76 -16.71
N ALA A 25 -1.45 -12.60 -15.86
CA ALA A 25 -1.66 -12.55 -14.42
C ALA A 25 -0.41 -11.97 -13.74
N SER A 26 -0.06 -10.72 -14.08
CA SER A 26 0.95 -9.95 -13.35
C SER A 26 0.28 -8.76 -12.66
N LEU A 27 -0.62 -9.04 -11.72
CA LEU A 27 -1.26 -8.05 -10.85
C LEU A 27 -0.98 -8.42 -9.40
N GLN A 28 0.26 -8.25 -8.92
CA GLN A 28 0.54 -8.46 -7.50
C GLN A 28 1.49 -7.43 -6.86
N LYS A 29 1.73 -6.29 -7.53
CA LYS A 29 2.54 -5.18 -6.97
C LYS A 29 1.74 -3.92 -6.61
N ASN A 30 0.41 -3.95 -6.74
CA ASN A 30 -0.41 -2.74 -6.63
C ASN A 30 -0.98 -2.48 -5.24
N ALA A 31 -1.05 -3.47 -4.34
CA ALA A 31 -1.77 -3.31 -3.08
C ALA A 31 -1.24 -2.15 -2.20
N VAL A 32 0.08 -1.99 -2.03
CA VAL A 32 0.63 -0.87 -1.23
C VAL A 32 0.38 0.48 -1.92
N LYS A 33 0.61 0.56 -3.23
CA LYS A 33 0.34 1.78 -4.01
C LYS A 33 -1.14 2.13 -4.04
N ASP A 34 -2.01 1.13 -4.01
CA ASP A 34 -3.45 1.31 -3.94
C ASP A 34 -3.86 1.81 -2.56
N VAL A 35 -3.37 1.20 -1.48
CA VAL A 35 -3.56 1.69 -0.11
C VAL A 35 -3.10 3.15 0.03
N GLU A 36 -1.92 3.51 -0.46
CA GLU A 36 -1.40 4.88 -0.43
C GLU A 36 -2.26 5.85 -1.23
N GLY A 37 -2.74 5.42 -2.41
CA GLY A 37 -3.68 6.19 -3.23
C GLY A 37 -5.03 6.41 -2.54
N LEU A 38 -5.55 5.38 -1.86
CA LEU A 38 -6.76 5.44 -1.07
C LEU A 38 -6.61 6.37 0.14
N LEU A 39 -5.48 6.30 0.85
CA LEU A 39 -5.17 7.19 1.98
C LEU A 39 -5.13 8.65 1.52
N ALA A 40 -4.44 8.93 0.41
CA ALA A 40 -4.41 10.28 -0.17
C ALA A 40 -5.82 10.79 -0.52
N ARG A 41 -6.65 9.95 -1.17
CA ARG A 41 -8.05 10.27 -1.52
C ARG A 41 -8.93 10.47 -0.29
N ALA A 42 -8.68 9.74 0.80
CA ALA A 42 -9.35 9.90 2.08
C ALA A 42 -8.94 11.17 2.84
N GLY A 43 -7.95 11.91 2.32
CA GLY A 43 -7.47 13.17 2.87
C GLY A 43 -6.34 13.01 3.88
N PHE A 44 -5.68 11.85 3.95
CA PHE A 44 -4.44 11.73 4.72
C PHE A 44 -3.34 12.59 4.07
N ARG A 45 -2.52 13.21 4.92
CA ARG A 45 -1.35 13.96 4.47
C ARG A 45 -0.13 13.05 4.39
N GLN A 46 0.47 12.99 3.21
CA GLN A 46 1.76 12.33 3.02
C GLN A 46 2.89 13.15 3.66
N MET A 47 3.76 12.47 4.40
CA MET A 47 4.95 13.01 5.04
C MET A 47 6.18 12.21 4.58
N PRO A 48 7.01 12.75 3.67
CA PRO A 48 8.19 12.05 3.19
C PRO A 48 9.26 11.94 4.28
N ALA A 49 9.96 10.81 4.33
CA ALA A 49 11.12 10.60 5.20
C ALA A 49 12.43 11.03 4.50
N ASP A 50 12.53 12.32 4.21
CA ASP A 50 13.61 12.96 3.44
C ASP A 50 14.92 13.19 4.22
N THR A 51 14.97 12.81 5.51
CA THR A 51 16.19 12.85 6.33
C THR A 51 16.49 11.49 6.96
N PRO A 52 17.77 11.20 7.30
CA PRO A 52 18.11 9.95 7.99
C PRO A 52 17.34 9.76 9.30
N GLN A 53 17.08 10.85 10.04
CA GLN A 53 16.34 10.82 11.29
C GLN A 53 14.86 10.46 11.07
N LYS A 54 14.21 11.07 10.06
CA LYS A 54 12.83 10.71 9.69
C LYS A 54 12.75 9.27 9.19
N LEU A 55 13.72 8.81 8.40
CA LEU A 55 13.75 7.43 7.91
C LEU A 55 13.93 6.42 9.04
N ALA A 56 14.83 6.71 10.00
CA ALA A 56 15.01 5.88 11.18
C ALA A 56 13.73 5.79 12.01
N HIS A 57 13.06 6.93 12.23
CA HIS A 57 11.76 6.94 12.90
C HIS A 57 10.69 6.18 12.11
N LEU A 58 10.59 6.42 10.80
CA LEU A 58 9.62 5.74 9.92
C LEU A 58 9.78 4.22 10.02
N LYS A 59 11.00 3.70 9.97
CA LYS A 59 11.31 2.27 10.11
C LYS A 59 10.94 1.68 11.48
N SER A 60 10.86 2.51 12.52
CA SER A 60 10.45 2.07 13.86
C SER A 60 8.94 1.89 14.01
N LEU A 61 8.14 2.46 13.10
CA LEU A 61 6.69 2.30 13.11
C LEU A 61 6.28 0.92 12.57
N PRO A 62 5.12 0.37 12.98
CA PRO A 62 4.51 -0.75 12.28
C PRO A 62 4.35 -0.45 10.77
N GLN A 63 4.99 -1.25 9.93
CA GLN A 63 4.98 -1.07 8.48
C GLN A 63 3.72 -1.66 7.85
N ASN A 64 3.13 -0.94 6.89
CA ASN A 64 1.94 -1.38 6.15
C ASN A 64 0.71 -1.70 7.04
N LYS A 65 0.58 -0.97 8.16
CA LYS A 65 -0.52 -1.06 9.12
C LYS A 65 -1.05 0.33 9.40
N ILE A 66 -2.34 0.43 9.70
CA ILE A 66 -2.93 1.68 10.21
C ILE A 66 -2.79 1.64 11.73
N ILE A 67 -2.31 2.73 12.32
CA ILE A 67 -2.01 2.80 13.74
C ILE A 67 -2.77 3.99 14.34
N HIS A 68 -3.49 3.75 15.43
CA HIS A 68 -4.00 4.82 16.28
C HIS A 68 -2.88 5.30 17.19
N ARG A 69 -2.65 6.60 17.22
CA ARG A 69 -1.71 7.27 18.11
C ARG A 69 -2.39 8.44 18.78
N THR A 70 -1.81 8.88 19.90
CA THR A 70 -2.23 10.08 20.62
C THR A 70 -1.00 10.92 20.86
N ARG A 71 -1.03 12.21 20.51
CA ARG A 71 0.06 13.16 20.78
C ARG A 71 -0.53 14.37 21.48
N ASN A 72 -0.02 14.72 22.65
CA ASN A 72 -0.50 15.84 23.46
C ASN A 72 -2.02 15.79 23.68
N GLY A 73 -2.55 14.59 23.93
CA GLY A 73 -4.00 14.36 24.10
C GLY A 73 -4.83 14.35 22.82
N ASN A 74 -4.24 14.64 21.65
CA ASN A 74 -4.95 14.64 20.37
C ASN A 74 -4.71 13.31 19.62
N PRO A 75 -5.77 12.57 19.24
CA PRO A 75 -5.62 11.35 18.47
C PRO A 75 -5.22 11.66 17.02
N TYR A 76 -4.35 10.83 16.46
CA TYR A 76 -3.96 10.86 15.05
C TYR A 76 -3.77 9.44 14.53
N ILE A 77 -3.97 9.29 13.22
CA ILE A 77 -3.92 8.01 12.51
C ILE A 77 -2.70 8.02 11.62
N VAL A 78 -1.89 6.96 11.65
CA VAL A 78 -0.67 6.83 10.87
C VAL A 78 -0.66 5.55 10.07
N TYR A 79 -0.22 5.63 8.82
CA TYR A 79 0.22 4.50 8.01
C TYR A 79 1.66 4.75 7.55
N ALA A 80 2.55 3.77 7.66
CA ALA A 80 3.97 3.91 7.32
C ALA A 80 4.41 2.89 6.27
N ASP A 81 5.13 3.36 5.25
CA ASP A 81 5.84 2.51 4.30
C ASP A 81 7.27 3.03 4.05
N ALA A 82 8.24 2.35 4.66
CA ALA A 82 9.66 2.61 4.48
C ALA A 82 10.29 1.90 3.27
N SER A 83 9.53 1.07 2.55
CA SER A 83 10.05 0.20 1.48
C SER A 83 9.77 0.74 0.08
N TYR A 84 8.55 1.24 -0.19
CA TYR A 84 8.18 1.74 -1.52
C TYR A 84 8.03 3.26 -1.53
N CYS A 85 7.17 3.83 -0.68
CA CYS A 85 6.98 5.27 -0.64
C CYS A 85 8.09 6.01 0.09
N ILE A 86 8.71 5.36 1.08
CA ILE A 86 9.67 6.00 1.99
C ILE A 86 9.00 7.22 2.67
N CYS A 87 7.77 7.00 3.13
CA CYS A 87 6.91 8.03 3.67
C CYS A 87 5.91 7.45 4.69
N MET A 88 5.23 8.34 5.40
CA MET A 88 4.03 7.99 6.16
C MET A 88 2.85 8.88 5.75
N TYR A 89 1.65 8.38 5.96
CA TYR A 89 0.39 9.09 5.79
C TYR A 89 -0.18 9.38 7.18
N VAL A 90 -0.51 10.65 7.44
CA VAL A 90 -1.03 11.11 8.74
C VAL A 90 -2.39 11.76 8.55
N GLY A 91 -3.36 11.36 9.37
CA GLY A 91 -4.73 11.86 9.34
C GLY A 91 -5.40 11.79 10.70
N ASN A 92 -6.72 11.95 10.72
CA ASN A 92 -7.56 11.83 11.90
C ASN A 92 -8.65 10.75 11.70
N GLU A 93 -9.54 10.60 12.68
CA GLU A 93 -10.65 9.65 12.64
C GLU A 93 -11.60 9.85 11.45
N THR A 94 -11.81 11.09 11.00
CA THR A 94 -12.61 11.38 9.80
C THR A 94 -11.91 10.86 8.55
N ASN A 95 -10.59 11.05 8.42
CA ASN A 95 -9.83 10.48 7.31
C ASN A 95 -9.87 8.94 7.34
N LEU A 96 -9.72 8.32 8.51
CA LEU A 96 -9.83 6.86 8.64
C LEU A 96 -11.19 6.34 8.19
N ARG A 97 -12.28 6.98 8.60
CA ARG A 97 -13.64 6.63 8.15
C ARG A 97 -13.77 6.72 6.62
N ASN A 98 -13.26 7.79 6.03
CA ASN A 98 -13.28 7.96 4.57
C ASN A 98 -12.46 6.87 3.86
N TYR A 99 -11.30 6.51 4.42
CA TYR A 99 -10.47 5.44 3.91
C TYR A 99 -11.19 4.08 3.94
N ARG A 100 -11.85 3.73 5.06
CA ARG A 100 -12.64 2.49 5.16
C ARG A 100 -13.79 2.45 4.15
N ASN A 101 -14.45 3.58 3.91
CA ASN A 101 -15.49 3.67 2.88
C ASN A 101 -14.92 3.41 1.48
N LEU A 102 -13.72 3.90 1.19
CA LEU A 102 -13.05 3.67 -0.09
C LEU A 102 -12.58 2.23 -0.27
N GLU A 103 -12.07 1.57 0.78
CA GLU A 103 -11.73 0.14 0.76
C GLU A 103 -12.94 -0.72 0.38
N ILE A 104 -14.09 -0.46 1.00
CA ILE A 104 -15.35 -1.16 0.70
C ILE A 104 -15.78 -0.93 -0.76
N GLN A 105 -15.69 0.31 -1.25
CA GLN A 105 -16.07 0.65 -2.63
C GLN A 105 -15.21 -0.05 -3.68
N GLN A 106 -13.94 -0.32 -3.36
CA GLN A 106 -13.01 -0.97 -4.28
C GLN A 106 -12.88 -2.47 -4.04
N ASN A 107 -13.62 -3.02 -3.07
CA ASN A 107 -13.53 -4.42 -2.68
C ASN A 107 -12.09 -4.82 -2.31
N GLU A 108 -11.37 -3.89 -1.67
CA GLU A 108 -10.00 -4.10 -1.20
C GLU A 108 -9.99 -4.79 0.16
N ASN A 109 -8.92 -5.52 0.43
CA ASN A 109 -8.76 -6.15 1.74
C ASN A 109 -8.43 -5.09 2.80
N PRO A 110 -9.11 -5.11 3.96
CA PRO A 110 -8.91 -4.09 4.96
C PRO A 110 -7.49 -4.14 5.51
N VAL A 111 -6.81 -2.99 5.50
CA VAL A 111 -5.53 -2.85 6.20
C VAL A 111 -5.78 -2.95 7.71
N GLU A 112 -5.00 -3.80 8.38
CA GLU A 112 -5.11 -4.00 9.83
C GLU A 112 -4.92 -2.69 10.61
N LEU A 113 -5.80 -2.51 11.60
CA LEU A 113 -5.80 -1.38 12.51
C LEU A 113 -5.21 -1.78 13.85
N LEU A 114 -4.06 -1.21 14.20
CA LEU A 114 -3.39 -1.42 15.46
C LEU A 114 -3.73 -0.26 16.42
N ASN A 115 -4.34 -0.59 17.55
CA ASN A 115 -4.48 0.37 18.64
C ASN A 115 -3.21 0.34 19.48
N GLN A 116 -2.33 1.34 19.32
CA GLN A 116 -1.06 1.38 20.06
C GLN A 116 -0.99 2.64 20.93
N PRO A 117 -1.10 2.51 22.27
CA PRO A 117 -0.77 3.61 23.16
C PRO A 117 0.68 4.04 22.87
N GLU A 118 0.89 5.35 22.83
CA GLU A 118 2.15 5.96 22.44
C GLU A 118 3.32 5.45 23.32
N ILE A 119 4.34 4.81 22.73
CA ILE A 119 5.62 4.55 23.43
C ILE A 119 6.61 5.71 23.17
N VAL A 120 6.32 6.58 22.20
CA VAL A 120 7.19 7.69 21.82
C VAL A 120 6.56 8.99 22.29
N THR A 121 6.93 9.48 23.46
CA THR A 121 6.50 10.77 24.00
C THR A 121 6.48 11.84 22.91
N GLY A 122 5.36 12.55 22.79
CA GLY A 122 5.12 13.60 21.78
C GLY A 122 6.21 14.67 21.65
N GLU A 123 7.12 14.80 22.62
CA GLU A 123 8.33 15.61 22.58
C GLU A 123 9.22 15.26 21.37
N ARG A 124 9.40 13.97 21.04
CA ARG A 124 10.26 13.55 19.91
C ARG A 124 9.62 13.76 18.53
N TRP A 125 8.29 13.87 18.44
CA TRP A 125 7.63 13.96 17.15
C TRP A 125 7.96 15.26 16.42
N SER A 126 7.77 16.40 17.10
CA SER A 126 7.95 17.73 16.51
C SER A 126 9.38 17.95 16.05
N ASP A 127 10.35 17.39 16.78
CA ASP A 127 11.77 17.43 16.43
C ASP A 127 12.10 16.69 15.14
N ILE A 128 11.37 15.60 14.85
CA ILE A 128 11.65 14.72 13.69
C ILE A 128 10.82 15.15 12.47
N TRP A 129 9.54 15.45 12.66
CA TRP A 129 8.57 15.63 11.57
C TRP A 129 8.08 17.08 11.41
N GLY A 130 8.51 17.98 12.29
CA GLY A 130 8.08 19.37 12.32
C GLY A 130 6.71 19.56 12.99
N PRO A 131 6.26 20.83 13.10
CA PRO A 131 5.00 21.15 13.74
C PRO A 131 3.83 20.50 13.01
N SER A 132 2.85 20.02 13.76
CA SER A 132 1.56 19.66 13.19
C SER A 132 0.83 20.91 12.75
N LYS A 133 0.56 21.01 11.45
CA LYS A 133 -0.51 21.87 10.96
C LYS A 133 -1.85 21.25 11.31
#